data_AF-A0A1M5SVL6-F1
#
_entry.id   AF-A0A1M5SVL6-F1
#
_cell.length_a   1.000
_cell.length_b   1.000
_cell.length_c   1.000
_cell.angle_alpha   90.00
_cell.angle_beta   90.00
_cell.angle_gamma   90.00
#
_symmetry.space_group_name_H-M   'P 1'
#
loop_
_entity.id
_entity.type
_entity.pdbx_description
1 polymer ?
#
loop_
_entity_poly.entity_id
_entity_poly.type
_entity_poly.pdbx_seq_one_letter_code
_entity_poly.pdbx_strand_id
1 'polypeptide(L)'
;MKKTKTILISLALTLFAFNSNIYATQIISPWAQTPFKVMKERGLIPETLREDENMREEITREEFAELVTTYFIQFKPQTIEGEEVFTDTLSPIVQLAGRIGIVKGTGEGKFRPYEKLTREQASTMFMRVEKMIDESIEITRENSFKDKEEISEWAKEGVSTMSKEGVIKGYPDGRFRPKKAMTKEEGIVVVARMAKKHGIITFEEGGKEGEEQPTKPVEEGKVSEIKPVEEVMKNYPSEHRYYKQIKELASNGLRVTNTLTPNVKLGNAIIKDIKMSGYENGYWSTTKLEINMVDDGTTLYQVYLLKKDGTYADTDALLGTNSTKLVVEAGYCRQQDVKAIFIIEPDDTKEGIVINLDN
;
A
#
# COMPACT_ATOMS: atom_id res chain seq x y z
N MET A 1 28.66 25.91 -73.66
CA MET A 1 27.30 25.69 -73.12
C MET A 1 27.33 24.54 -72.13
N LYS A 2 27.55 24.84 -70.84
CA LYS A 2 27.62 23.83 -69.76
C LYS A 2 26.27 23.76 -69.05
N LYS A 3 25.73 22.55 -68.92
CA LYS A 3 24.46 22.23 -68.27
C LYS A 3 24.58 22.33 -66.75
N THR A 4 23.65 23.03 -66.13
CA THR A 4 23.38 23.09 -64.69
C THR A 4 22.84 21.76 -64.20
N LYS A 5 23.37 21.24 -63.08
CA LYS A 5 22.71 20.25 -62.22
C LYS A 5 22.77 20.75 -60.79
N THR A 6 21.61 21.16 -60.31
CA THR A 6 21.26 21.45 -58.92
C THR A 6 21.30 20.15 -58.11
N ILE A 7 21.99 20.13 -56.97
CA ILE A 7 21.86 19.06 -55.97
C ILE A 7 21.24 19.72 -54.72
N LEU A 8 20.00 19.33 -54.42
CA LEU A 8 19.35 19.59 -53.15
C LEU A 8 20.08 18.78 -52.06
N ILE A 9 20.58 19.46 -51.03
CA ILE A 9 20.96 18.82 -49.77
C ILE A 9 19.70 18.82 -48.90
N SER A 10 19.07 17.66 -48.79
CA SER A 10 17.93 17.39 -47.92
C SER A 10 18.37 17.51 -46.45
N LEU A 11 17.88 18.54 -45.78
CA LEU A 11 17.99 18.76 -44.34
C LEU A 11 17.11 17.74 -43.61
N ALA A 12 17.68 16.61 -43.21
CA ALA A 12 17.02 15.68 -42.29
C ALA A 12 17.08 16.24 -40.87
N LEU A 13 16.10 17.06 -40.51
CA LEU A 13 15.80 17.38 -39.10
C LEU A 13 15.23 16.12 -38.45
N THR A 14 16.07 15.30 -37.84
CA THR A 14 15.62 14.30 -36.89
C THR A 14 15.14 15.04 -35.65
N LEU A 15 13.82 15.26 -35.58
CA LEU A 15 13.12 15.53 -34.33
C LEU A 15 13.37 14.35 -33.39
N PHE A 16 14.39 14.46 -32.54
CA PHE A 16 14.39 13.77 -31.27
C PHE A 16 13.21 14.35 -30.49
N ALA A 17 12.05 13.69 -30.60
CA ALA A 17 11.01 13.87 -29.60
C ALA A 17 11.65 13.45 -28.28
N PHE A 18 12.03 14.43 -27.46
CA PHE A 18 12.16 14.18 -26.04
C PHE A 18 10.79 13.70 -25.60
N ASN A 19 10.63 12.40 -25.42
CA ASN A 19 9.62 11.87 -24.53
C ASN A 19 9.97 12.44 -23.16
N SER A 20 9.44 13.62 -22.86
CA SER A 20 9.22 14.00 -21.48
C SER A 20 8.19 13.00 -20.96
N ASN A 21 8.67 11.83 -20.53
CA ASN A 21 7.98 11.06 -19.51
C ASN A 21 7.84 12.04 -18.36
N ILE A 22 6.67 12.67 -18.26
CA ILE A 22 6.25 13.36 -17.05
C ILE A 22 6.08 12.23 -16.06
N TYR A 23 7.17 11.81 -15.41
CA TYR A 23 7.06 11.04 -14.19
C TYR A 23 6.23 11.91 -13.26
N ALA A 24 5.07 11.44 -12.83
CA ALA A 24 4.33 12.10 -11.78
C ALA A 24 5.30 12.28 -10.60
N THR A 25 5.67 13.52 -10.31
CA THR A 25 6.56 13.82 -9.19
C THR A 25 5.77 13.56 -7.92
N GLN A 26 6.10 12.50 -7.19
CA GLN A 26 5.50 12.23 -5.88
C GLN A 26 5.58 13.49 -5.01
N ILE A 27 4.45 13.87 -4.41
CA ILE A 27 4.34 15.00 -3.50
C ILE A 27 4.98 14.59 -2.17
N ILE A 28 6.24 14.96 -2.02
CA ILE A 28 7.06 14.67 -0.85
C ILE A 28 7.79 15.94 -0.41
N SER A 29 7.99 16.12 0.89
CA SER A 29 8.77 17.22 1.42
C SER A 29 10.27 17.03 1.11
N PRO A 30 11.03 18.11 0.81
CA PRO A 30 12.46 18.00 0.49
C PRO A 30 13.28 17.23 1.53
N TRP A 31 12.98 17.40 2.82
CA TRP A 31 13.66 16.71 3.91
C TRP A 31 13.45 15.19 3.92
N ALA A 32 12.42 14.69 3.24
CA ALA A 32 12.10 13.26 3.16
C ALA A 32 12.53 12.62 1.82
N GLN A 33 12.94 13.42 0.82
CA GLN A 33 13.29 12.92 -0.52
C GLN A 33 14.44 11.94 -0.51
N THR A 34 15.58 12.30 0.10
CA THR A 34 16.76 11.43 0.13
C THR A 34 16.49 10.12 0.89
N PRO A 35 15.95 10.14 2.13
CA PRO A 35 15.59 8.91 2.83
C PRO A 35 14.61 8.03 2.03
N PHE A 36 13.58 8.64 1.44
CA PHE A 36 12.59 7.94 0.63
C PHE A 36 13.23 7.24 -0.57
N LYS A 37 14.03 7.98 -1.36
CA LYS A 37 14.71 7.44 -2.54
C LYS A 37 15.60 6.26 -2.18
N VAL A 38 16.43 6.40 -1.14
CA VAL A 38 17.34 5.33 -0.70
C VAL A 38 16.57 4.11 -0.19
N MET A 39 15.49 4.32 0.57
CA MET A 39 14.65 3.21 1.00
C MET A 39 13.94 2.52 -0.17
N LYS A 40 13.43 3.28 -1.15
CA LYS A 40 12.81 2.75 -2.37
C LYS A 40 13.78 1.88 -3.17
N GLU A 41 15.00 2.37 -3.40
CA GLU A 41 16.06 1.64 -4.13
C GLU A 41 16.52 0.36 -3.41
N ARG A 42 16.40 0.31 -2.08
CA ARG A 42 16.73 -0.87 -1.27
C ARG A 42 15.54 -1.81 -1.04
N GLY A 43 14.39 -1.54 -1.67
CA GLY A 43 13.16 -2.33 -1.53
C GLY A 43 12.46 -2.16 -0.19
N LEU A 44 12.94 -1.30 0.72
CA LEU A 44 12.45 -1.15 2.10
C LEU A 44 11.11 -0.43 2.21
N ILE A 45 10.55 0.05 1.10
CA ILE A 45 9.21 0.64 1.03
C ILE A 45 8.27 -0.38 0.40
N PRO A 46 7.18 -0.78 1.08
CA PRO A 46 6.20 -1.69 0.53
C PRO A 46 5.53 -1.07 -0.69
N GLU A 47 5.08 -1.91 -1.62
CA GLU A 47 4.48 -1.46 -2.88
C GLU A 47 3.33 -0.46 -2.69
N THR A 48 2.52 -0.64 -1.65
CA THR A 48 1.40 0.22 -1.25
C THR A 48 1.81 1.68 -1.02
N LEU A 49 3.02 1.92 -0.53
CA LEU A 49 3.59 3.25 -0.31
C LEU A 49 4.56 3.68 -1.42
N ARG A 50 5.09 2.73 -2.17
CA ARG A 50 6.15 3.00 -3.16
C ARG A 50 5.67 3.84 -4.34
N GLU A 51 4.43 3.59 -4.75
CA GLU A 51 3.78 4.19 -5.92
C GLU A 51 2.71 5.22 -5.52
N ASP A 52 2.53 5.50 -4.23
CA ASP A 52 1.57 6.50 -3.78
C ASP A 52 2.04 7.91 -4.17
N GLU A 53 1.12 8.72 -4.71
CA GLU A 53 1.45 10.02 -5.27
C GLU A 53 1.73 11.09 -4.20
N ASN A 54 1.26 10.90 -2.95
CA ASN A 54 1.30 11.94 -1.93
C ASN A 54 1.78 11.43 -0.56
N MET A 55 3.08 11.60 -0.32
CA MET A 55 3.75 11.22 0.93
C MET A 55 3.43 12.14 2.10
N ARG A 56 2.82 13.31 1.85
CA ARG A 56 2.46 14.27 2.91
C ARG A 56 1.16 13.92 3.61
N GLU A 57 0.40 12.96 3.09
CA GLU A 57 -0.84 12.51 3.70
C GLU A 57 -0.60 11.68 4.96
N GLU A 58 -1.63 11.62 5.79
CA GLU A 58 -1.66 10.80 7.00
C GLU A 58 -1.61 9.31 6.62
N ILE A 59 -0.67 8.58 7.22
CA ILE A 59 -0.50 7.15 7.00
C ILE A 59 -1.59 6.36 7.73
N THR A 60 -2.10 5.32 7.08
CA THR A 60 -3.02 4.36 7.69
C THR A 60 -2.27 3.34 8.55
N ARG A 61 -2.99 2.66 9.44
CA ARG A 61 -2.44 1.59 10.27
C ARG A 61 -1.87 0.44 9.44
N GLU A 62 -2.51 0.07 8.33
CA GLU A 62 -2.05 -0.98 7.41
C GLU A 62 -0.78 -0.57 6.67
N GLU A 63 -0.76 0.58 6.00
CA GLU A 63 0.44 1.07 5.30
C GLU A 63 1.65 1.16 6.23
N PHE A 64 1.44 1.62 7.46
CA PHE A 64 2.52 1.71 8.43
C PHE A 64 2.96 0.32 8.94
N ALA A 65 2.02 -0.58 9.21
CA ALA A 65 2.31 -1.95 9.63
C ALA A 65 3.12 -2.70 8.56
N GLU A 66 2.75 -2.52 7.29
CA GLU A 66 3.49 -3.05 6.15
C GLU A 66 4.90 -2.47 6.12
N LEU A 67 5.05 -1.15 6.21
CA LEU A 67 6.35 -0.48 6.20
C LEU A 67 7.31 -1.01 7.28
N VAL A 68 6.86 -1.08 8.54
CA VAL A 68 7.73 -1.53 9.64
C VAL A 68 8.00 -3.03 9.62
N THR A 69 7.06 -3.82 9.10
CA THR A 69 7.25 -5.28 8.96
C THR A 69 8.19 -5.60 7.80
N THR A 70 8.06 -4.88 6.68
CA THR A 70 8.98 -4.93 5.54
C THR A 70 10.41 -4.62 5.97
N TYR A 71 10.60 -3.65 6.86
CA TYR A 71 11.89 -3.38 7.47
C TYR A 71 12.37 -4.53 8.37
N PHE A 72 11.52 -5.06 9.25
CA PHE A 72 11.88 -6.14 10.17
C PHE A 72 12.36 -7.42 9.47
N ILE A 73 11.67 -7.85 8.41
CA ILE A 73 11.98 -9.11 7.71
C ILE A 73 13.36 -9.11 7.03
N GLN A 74 13.99 -7.95 6.88
CA GLN A 74 15.37 -7.82 6.39
C GLN A 74 16.39 -8.41 7.39
N PHE A 75 16.08 -8.39 8.67
CA PHE A 75 16.93 -8.94 9.73
C PHE A 75 16.55 -10.38 10.07
N LYS A 76 15.24 -10.64 10.13
CA LYS A 76 14.70 -11.93 10.55
C LYS A 76 13.64 -12.36 9.54
N PRO A 77 14.03 -12.98 8.40
CA PRO A 77 13.09 -13.46 7.39
C PRO A 77 11.99 -14.31 8.03
N GLN A 78 10.74 -14.08 7.63
CA GLN A 78 9.56 -14.76 8.16
C GLN A 78 8.76 -15.44 7.04
N THR A 79 7.99 -16.46 7.41
CA THR A 79 6.99 -17.06 6.53
C THR A 79 5.68 -16.28 6.63
N ILE A 80 5.11 -15.93 5.48
CA ILE A 80 3.86 -15.17 5.38
C ILE A 80 2.63 -16.06 5.58
N GLU A 81 2.74 -17.36 5.36
CA GLU A 81 1.68 -18.32 5.66
C GLU A 81 1.42 -18.43 7.17
N GLY A 82 0.15 -18.65 7.53
CA GLY A 82 -0.26 -18.87 8.91
C GLY A 82 -1.71 -18.46 9.13
N GLU A 83 -2.23 -18.78 10.31
CA GLU A 83 -3.60 -18.43 10.69
C GLU A 83 -3.83 -16.92 10.63
N GLU A 84 -5.02 -16.52 10.20
CA GLU A 84 -5.46 -15.14 10.27
C GLU A 84 -5.71 -14.75 11.72
N VAL A 85 -5.14 -13.62 12.12
CA VAL A 85 -5.27 -13.04 13.47
C VAL A 85 -6.20 -11.83 13.48
N PHE A 86 -6.48 -11.27 12.31
CA PHE A 86 -7.41 -10.15 12.13
C PHE A 86 -8.46 -10.48 11.06
N THR A 87 -9.70 -10.03 11.29
CA THR A 87 -10.86 -10.37 10.45
C THR A 87 -11.27 -9.22 9.51
N ASP A 88 -10.61 -8.07 9.60
CA ASP A 88 -10.93 -6.83 8.88
C ASP A 88 -9.79 -6.33 8.00
N THR A 89 -8.76 -7.14 7.80
CA THR A 89 -7.68 -6.90 6.83
C THR A 89 -7.29 -8.22 6.19
N LEU A 90 -7.11 -8.19 4.87
CA LEU A 90 -6.59 -9.31 4.09
C LEU A 90 -5.10 -9.12 3.78
N SER A 91 -4.45 -8.07 4.32
CA SER A 91 -3.02 -7.86 4.08
C SER A 91 -2.22 -8.98 4.73
N PRO A 92 -1.52 -9.82 3.95
CA PRO A 92 -0.76 -10.94 4.48
C PRO A 92 0.40 -10.48 5.37
N ILE A 93 0.94 -9.29 5.10
CA ILE A 93 1.99 -8.66 5.91
C ILE A 93 1.42 -8.18 7.24
N VAL A 94 0.21 -7.64 7.27
CA VAL A 94 -0.44 -7.27 8.54
C VAL A 94 -0.79 -8.51 9.37
N GLN A 95 -1.28 -9.58 8.72
CA GLN A 95 -1.53 -10.87 9.40
C GLN A 95 -0.24 -11.43 10.01
N LEU A 96 0.85 -11.45 9.23
CA LEU A 96 2.19 -11.79 9.72
C LEU A 96 2.59 -10.92 10.91
N ALA A 97 2.49 -9.60 10.77
CA ALA A 97 2.87 -8.65 11.80
C ALA A 97 2.09 -8.85 13.11
N GLY A 98 0.83 -9.28 13.01
CA GLY A 98 0.00 -9.64 14.16
C GLY A 98 0.48 -10.94 14.82
N ARG A 99 0.73 -11.99 14.02
CA ARG A 99 1.25 -13.28 14.51
C ARG A 99 2.59 -13.15 15.24
N ILE A 100 3.51 -12.36 14.70
CA ILE A 100 4.84 -12.16 15.31
C ILE A 100 4.86 -11.04 16.36
N GLY A 101 3.73 -10.37 16.59
CA GLY A 101 3.56 -9.40 17.67
C GLY A 101 4.14 -8.01 17.42
N ILE A 102 4.45 -7.65 16.17
CA ILE A 102 4.80 -6.27 15.78
C ILE A 102 3.59 -5.37 15.98
N VAL A 103 2.41 -5.83 15.55
CA VAL A 103 1.16 -5.09 15.68
C VAL A 103 0.19 -5.77 16.63
N LYS A 104 -0.73 -4.98 17.17
CA LYS A 104 -1.84 -5.46 17.99
C LYS A 104 -3.14 -4.92 17.42
N GLY A 105 -4.18 -5.74 17.50
CA GLY A 105 -5.55 -5.33 17.18
C GLY A 105 -6.12 -4.34 18.19
N THR A 106 -7.30 -3.81 17.86
CA THR A 106 -8.07 -2.90 18.70
C THR A 106 -9.08 -3.61 19.61
N GLY A 107 -9.21 -4.93 19.46
CA GLY A 107 -10.21 -5.77 20.14
C GLY A 107 -11.00 -6.60 19.12
N GLU A 108 -11.70 -7.64 19.58
CA GLU A 108 -12.68 -8.41 18.77
C GLU A 108 -12.13 -8.97 17.44
N GLY A 109 -10.83 -9.30 17.39
CA GLY A 109 -10.19 -9.76 16.15
C GLY A 109 -10.12 -8.68 15.05
N LYS A 110 -10.17 -7.39 15.41
CA LYS A 110 -10.10 -6.25 14.48
C LYS A 110 -8.76 -5.52 14.57
N PHE A 111 -8.14 -5.25 13.42
CA PHE A 111 -6.94 -4.44 13.27
C PHE A 111 -7.22 -2.97 13.00
N ARG A 112 -8.31 -2.67 12.30
CA ARG A 112 -8.69 -1.35 11.75
C ARG A 112 -7.67 -0.80 10.76
N PRO A 113 -7.51 -1.41 9.57
CA PRO A 113 -6.43 -1.10 8.64
C PRO A 113 -6.42 0.36 8.15
N TYR A 114 -7.60 0.94 7.92
CA TYR A 114 -7.72 2.27 7.29
C TYR A 114 -7.78 3.45 8.27
N GLU A 115 -7.78 3.19 9.58
CA GLU A 115 -7.66 4.27 10.56
C GLU A 115 -6.28 4.94 10.46
N LYS A 116 -6.25 6.24 10.69
CA LYS A 116 -5.01 7.02 10.70
C LYS A 116 -4.21 6.72 11.95
N LEU A 117 -2.91 6.54 11.77
CA LEU A 117 -2.01 6.17 12.85
C LEU A 117 -1.46 7.42 13.55
N THR A 118 -1.66 7.51 14.86
CA THR A 118 -1.06 8.58 15.66
C THR A 118 0.43 8.33 15.91
N ARG A 119 1.19 9.40 16.17
CA ARG A 119 2.63 9.31 16.46
C ARG A 119 2.97 8.44 17.67
N GLU A 120 2.13 8.46 18.71
CA GLU A 120 2.35 7.59 19.88
C GLU A 120 2.09 6.11 19.56
N GLN A 121 1.10 5.80 18.71
CA GLN A 121 0.85 4.42 18.26
C GLN A 121 2.02 3.92 17.41
N ALA A 122 2.46 4.72 16.44
CA ALA A 122 3.63 4.44 15.60
C ALA A 122 4.89 4.14 16.46
N SER A 123 5.12 4.95 17.49
CA SER A 123 6.27 4.77 18.40
C SER A 123 6.27 3.42 19.11
N THR A 124 5.10 2.90 19.47
CA THR A 124 5.02 1.55 20.08
C THR A 124 5.33 0.43 19.09
N MET A 125 4.96 0.60 17.82
CA MET A 125 5.24 -0.38 16.76
C MET A 125 6.72 -0.36 16.39
N PHE A 126 7.32 0.83 16.24
CA PHE A 126 8.76 0.98 16.06
C PHE A 126 9.56 0.32 17.20
N MET A 127 9.17 0.58 18.45
CA MET A 127 9.86 -0.01 19.61
C MET A 127 9.78 -1.53 19.63
N ARG A 128 8.63 -2.12 19.27
CA ARG A 128 8.51 -3.59 19.18
C ARG A 128 9.46 -4.16 18.12
N VAL A 129 9.52 -3.54 16.95
CA VAL A 129 10.43 -3.96 15.87
C VAL A 129 11.88 -3.83 16.30
N GLU A 130 12.28 -2.66 16.80
CA GLU A 130 13.66 -2.41 17.27
C GLU A 130 14.07 -3.42 18.34
N LYS A 131 13.23 -3.67 19.35
CA LYS A 131 13.50 -4.66 20.40
C LYS A 131 13.64 -6.09 19.87
N MET A 132 12.90 -6.42 18.81
CA MET A 132 13.02 -7.73 18.15
C MET A 132 14.28 -7.84 17.30
N ILE A 133 14.83 -6.74 16.79
CA ILE A 133 16.08 -6.71 16.03
C ILE A 133 17.29 -6.71 16.96
N ASP A 134 17.25 -5.86 17.99
CA ASP A 134 18.32 -5.66 18.96
C ASP A 134 17.77 -5.74 20.39
N GLU A 135 18.03 -6.87 21.03
CA GLU A 135 17.59 -7.14 22.41
C GLU A 135 18.34 -6.30 23.45
N SER A 136 19.42 -5.60 23.05
CA SER A 136 20.19 -4.71 23.94
C SER A 136 19.57 -3.33 24.13
N ILE A 137 18.52 -3.00 23.38
CA ILE A 137 17.84 -1.70 23.48
C ILE A 137 17.26 -1.49 24.89
N GLU A 138 17.70 -0.40 25.51
CA GLU A 138 17.32 -0.04 26.86
C GLU A 138 15.96 0.66 26.88
N ILE A 139 14.93 -0.03 27.38
CA ILE A 139 13.59 0.51 27.51
C ILE A 139 13.57 1.60 28.58
N THR A 140 13.03 2.77 28.24
CA THR A 140 12.88 3.89 29.16
C THR A 140 11.49 4.53 29.05
N ARG A 141 11.04 5.16 30.12
CA ARG A 141 9.81 5.98 30.18
C ARG A 141 10.11 7.47 30.36
N GLU A 142 11.39 7.83 30.41
CA GLU A 142 11.82 9.22 30.58
C GLU A 142 11.78 9.96 29.24
N ASN A 143 11.18 11.14 29.21
CA ASN A 143 11.30 12.04 28.06
C ASN A 143 11.23 13.51 28.52
N SER A 144 11.80 14.37 27.70
CA SER A 144 11.94 15.82 27.94
C SER A 144 10.94 16.66 27.15
N PHE A 145 9.92 16.04 26.55
CA PHE A 145 8.93 16.75 25.74
C PHE A 145 8.02 17.62 26.62
N LYS A 146 7.67 18.80 26.11
CA LYS A 146 6.80 19.76 26.83
C LYS A 146 5.36 19.23 27.03
N ASP A 147 4.93 18.32 26.17
CA ASP A 147 3.60 17.70 26.15
C ASP A 147 3.65 16.23 26.58
N LYS A 148 4.65 15.84 27.38
CA LYS A 148 4.82 14.47 27.85
C LYS A 148 3.63 13.89 28.61
N GLU A 149 2.86 14.74 29.27
CA GLU A 149 1.64 14.34 29.99
C GLU A 149 0.47 14.00 29.05
N GLU A 150 0.54 14.40 27.77
CA GLU A 150 -0.45 14.02 26.75
C GLU A 150 -0.17 12.62 26.15
N ILE A 151 1.01 12.04 26.43
CA ILE A 151 1.39 10.70 25.98
C ILE A 151 0.64 9.68 26.82
N SER A 152 -0.12 8.80 26.16
CA SER A 152 -0.85 7.74 26.88
C SER A 152 0.11 6.78 27.59
N GLU A 153 -0.30 6.28 28.77
CA GLU A 153 0.52 5.39 29.60
C GLU A 153 1.12 4.19 28.84
N TRP A 154 0.32 3.59 27.96
CA TRP A 154 0.72 2.44 27.13
C TRP A 154 1.73 2.80 26.02
N ALA A 155 1.87 4.08 25.69
CA ALA A 155 2.77 4.58 24.66
C ALA A 155 4.06 5.17 25.23
N LYS A 156 4.13 5.46 26.54
CA LYS A 156 5.27 6.13 27.17
C LYS A 156 6.60 5.44 26.87
N GLU A 157 6.66 4.12 26.99
CA GLU A 157 7.87 3.34 26.67
C GLU A 157 8.28 3.49 25.21
N GLY A 158 7.32 3.37 24.29
CA GLY A 158 7.57 3.49 22.85
C GLY A 158 8.11 4.87 22.49
N VAL A 159 7.42 5.93 22.95
CA VAL A 159 7.83 7.31 22.65
C VAL A 159 9.21 7.62 23.24
N SER A 160 9.42 7.30 24.51
CA SER A 160 10.67 7.58 25.21
C SER A 160 11.85 6.78 24.64
N THR A 161 11.68 5.49 24.41
CA THR A 161 12.73 4.61 23.88
C THR A 161 13.12 5.04 22.47
N MET A 162 12.16 5.17 21.55
CA MET A 162 12.47 5.55 20.16
C MET A 162 13.06 6.96 20.06
N SER A 163 12.71 7.86 20.98
CA SER A 163 13.32 9.19 21.07
C SER A 163 14.74 9.12 21.60
N LYS A 164 15.03 8.27 22.59
CA LYS A 164 16.39 8.03 23.13
C LYS A 164 17.30 7.42 22.06
N GLU A 165 16.77 6.51 21.25
CA GLU A 165 17.44 5.94 20.07
C GLU A 165 17.65 6.96 18.93
N GLY A 166 17.11 8.17 19.04
CA GLY A 166 17.34 9.27 18.09
C GLY A 166 16.64 9.12 16.74
N VAL A 167 15.84 8.07 16.54
CA VAL A 167 15.18 7.81 15.24
C VAL A 167 13.87 8.58 15.09
N ILE A 168 13.13 8.81 16.18
CA ILE A 168 11.98 9.72 16.20
C ILE A 168 12.34 10.99 16.98
N LYS A 169 12.07 12.14 16.37
CA LYS A 169 12.36 13.47 16.94
C LYS A 169 11.07 14.19 17.25
N GLY A 170 11.10 15.03 18.29
CA GLY A 170 10.06 16.02 18.56
C GLY A 170 10.10 17.17 17.56
N TYR A 171 9.10 18.04 17.63
CA TYR A 171 9.02 19.24 16.82
C TYR A 171 9.94 20.35 17.39
N PRO A 172 10.31 21.37 16.59
CA PRO A 172 11.19 22.46 17.04
C PRO A 172 10.67 23.26 18.25
N ASP A 173 9.37 23.21 18.52
CA ASP A 173 8.75 23.84 19.69
C ASP A 173 8.99 23.07 21.00
N GLY A 174 9.64 21.89 20.93
CA GLY A 174 9.91 21.00 22.06
C GLY A 174 8.76 20.05 22.40
N ARG A 175 7.75 19.93 21.54
CA ARG A 175 6.61 19.03 21.70
C ARG A 175 6.76 17.76 20.86
N PHE A 176 6.19 16.65 21.32
CA PHE A 176 6.12 15.39 20.58
C PHE A 176 4.85 15.26 19.72
N ARG A 177 3.75 15.84 20.18
CA ARG A 177 2.39 15.78 19.63
C ARG A 177 1.86 14.34 19.51
N PRO A 178 1.69 13.62 20.65
CA PRO A 178 1.41 12.19 20.65
C PRO A 178 0.14 11.80 19.87
N LYS A 179 -0.91 12.64 19.93
CA LYS A 179 -2.20 12.40 19.28
C LYS A 179 -2.27 12.83 17.81
N LYS A 180 -1.24 13.51 17.30
CA LYS A 180 -1.21 13.92 15.90
C LYS A 180 -1.07 12.68 15.02
N ALA A 181 -1.87 12.60 13.95
CA ALA A 181 -1.65 11.61 12.91
C ALA A 181 -0.26 11.78 12.28
N MET A 182 0.41 10.66 12.05
CA MET A 182 1.71 10.61 11.40
C MET A 182 1.53 10.63 9.88
N THR A 183 2.40 11.34 9.16
CA THR A 183 2.36 11.30 7.69
C THR A 183 3.16 10.12 7.13
N LYS A 184 2.91 9.74 5.87
CA LYS A 184 3.66 8.68 5.18
C LYS A 184 5.16 9.02 5.15
N GLU A 185 5.51 10.26 4.81
CA GLU A 185 6.90 10.74 4.81
C GLU A 185 7.55 10.74 6.21
N GLU A 186 6.80 11.09 7.26
CA GLU A 186 7.31 10.99 8.63
C GLU A 186 7.61 9.52 8.97
N GLY A 187 6.71 8.59 8.63
CA GLY A 187 6.88 7.15 8.89
C GLY A 187 8.11 6.57 8.21
N ILE A 188 8.24 6.83 6.90
CA ILE A 188 9.35 6.37 6.07
C ILE A 188 10.68 6.92 6.61
N VAL A 189 10.75 8.20 6.98
CA VAL A 189 12.00 8.77 7.51
C VAL A 189 12.41 8.17 8.86
N VAL A 190 11.47 7.82 9.73
CA VAL A 190 11.83 7.13 10.99
C VAL A 190 12.38 5.73 10.70
N VAL A 191 11.75 4.97 9.81
CA VAL A 191 12.28 3.66 9.39
C VAL A 191 13.63 3.78 8.70
N ALA A 192 13.83 4.83 7.88
CA ALA A 192 15.12 5.10 7.27
C ALA A 192 16.22 5.33 8.32
N ARG A 193 15.92 6.02 9.42
CA ARG A 193 16.87 6.23 10.52
C ARG A 193 17.16 4.94 11.27
N MET A 194 16.15 4.10 11.51
CA MET A 194 16.34 2.75 12.07
C MET A 194 17.24 1.91 11.15
N ALA A 195 16.93 1.85 9.86
CA ALA A 195 17.75 1.16 8.85
C ALA A 195 19.18 1.70 8.80
N LYS A 196 19.38 3.02 8.90
CA LYS A 196 20.70 3.64 8.96
C LYS A 196 21.47 3.27 10.22
N LYS A 197 20.81 3.30 11.38
CA LYS A 197 21.41 2.89 12.68
C LYS A 197 21.97 1.47 12.61
N HIS A 198 21.25 0.57 11.94
CA HIS A 198 21.64 -0.83 11.77
C HIS A 198 22.52 -1.10 10.53
N GLY A 199 22.99 -0.05 9.83
CA GLY A 199 23.90 -0.18 8.69
C GLY A 199 23.27 -0.72 7.40
N ILE A 200 21.94 -0.83 7.33
CA ILE A 200 21.23 -1.28 6.12
C ILE A 200 21.37 -0.23 5.01
N ILE A 201 21.22 1.05 5.36
CA ILE A 201 21.29 2.18 4.42
C ILE A 201 22.21 3.29 4.93
N THR A 202 22.64 4.16 4.03
CA THR A 202 23.46 5.33 4.36
C THR A 202 22.94 6.56 3.63
N PHE A 203 22.77 7.67 4.34
CA PHE A 203 22.44 8.99 3.78
C PHE A 203 22.83 10.09 4.78
N GLU A 204 23.11 11.29 4.29
CA GLU A 204 23.36 12.46 5.15
C GLU A 204 22.04 13.10 5.60
N GLU A 205 21.96 13.50 6.87
CA GLU A 205 20.80 14.23 7.39
C GLU A 205 21.05 15.74 7.26
N GLY A 206 20.15 16.45 6.58
CA GLY A 206 20.06 17.90 6.63
C GLY A 206 20.51 18.63 5.38
N GLY A 207 19.57 18.93 4.49
CA GLY A 207 19.65 20.09 3.62
C GLY A 207 18.60 21.11 4.05
N LYS A 208 19.03 22.31 4.44
CA LYS A 208 18.20 23.50 4.18
C LYS A 208 18.15 23.67 2.66
N GLU A 209 17.03 24.14 2.13
CA GLU A 209 16.79 24.36 0.70
C GLU A 209 18.00 25.01 0.00
N GLY A 210 18.44 24.42 -1.12
CA GLY A 210 19.12 25.18 -2.18
C GLY A 210 20.52 24.76 -2.65
N GLU A 211 21.20 23.75 -2.11
CA GLU A 211 22.54 23.36 -2.61
C GLU A 211 22.63 21.86 -2.93
N GLU A 212 22.73 21.51 -4.21
CA GLU A 212 23.28 20.23 -4.66
C GLU A 212 24.78 20.23 -4.36
N GLN A 213 25.23 19.34 -3.48
CA GLN A 213 26.64 19.01 -3.32
C GLN A 213 26.87 17.49 -3.43
N PRO A 214 28.02 17.09 -4.01
CA PRO A 214 28.22 15.74 -4.52
C PRO A 214 28.29 14.70 -3.40
N THR A 215 27.56 13.61 -3.58
CA THR A 215 27.57 12.44 -2.71
C THR A 215 28.97 11.81 -2.69
N LYS A 216 29.57 11.65 -1.49
CA LYS A 216 30.77 10.83 -1.32
C LYS A 216 30.44 9.33 -1.56
N PRO A 217 31.37 8.54 -2.12
CA PRO A 217 31.18 7.10 -2.29
C PRO A 217 30.94 6.42 -0.94
N VAL A 218 29.99 5.48 -0.93
CA VAL A 218 29.70 4.61 0.22
C VAL A 218 30.95 3.75 0.50
N GLU A 219 31.44 3.73 1.75
CA GLU A 219 32.51 2.80 2.14
C GLU A 219 31.98 1.36 2.07
N GLU A 220 32.52 0.58 1.13
CA GLU A 220 32.25 -0.85 1.00
C GLU A 220 32.87 -1.60 2.18
N GLY A 221 32.07 -1.90 3.20
CA GLY A 221 32.53 -2.74 4.30
C GLY A 221 31.51 -2.91 5.41
N LYS A 222 30.82 -4.06 5.39
CA LYS A 222 29.79 -4.56 6.34
C LYS A 222 28.32 -4.30 5.99
N VAL A 223 27.94 -4.49 4.72
CA VAL A 223 26.54 -4.79 4.38
C VAL A 223 26.50 -6.29 4.07
N SER A 224 26.16 -7.12 5.07
CA SER A 224 25.77 -8.52 4.81
C SER A 224 24.66 -8.52 3.77
N GLU A 225 24.73 -9.35 2.72
CA GLU A 225 23.75 -9.43 1.62
C GLU A 225 22.31 -9.24 2.10
N ILE A 226 21.81 -8.00 2.00
CA ILE A 226 20.44 -7.66 2.36
C ILE A 226 19.59 -8.12 1.19
N LYS A 227 18.78 -9.16 1.42
CA LYS A 227 17.88 -9.69 0.39
C LYS A 227 16.84 -8.62 0.07
N PRO A 228 16.69 -8.19 -1.21
CA PRO A 228 15.61 -7.29 -1.60
C PRO A 228 14.28 -7.80 -1.03
N VAL A 229 13.44 -6.88 -0.55
CA VAL A 229 12.11 -7.23 -0.03
C VAL A 229 11.36 -8.08 -1.05
N GLU A 230 11.52 -7.81 -2.35
CA GLU A 230 10.98 -8.59 -3.46
C GLU A 230 11.43 -10.06 -3.46
N GLU A 231 12.66 -10.36 -3.04
CA GLU A 231 13.18 -11.72 -2.94
C GLU A 231 12.64 -12.44 -1.70
N VAL A 232 12.45 -11.73 -0.58
CA VAL A 232 11.75 -12.25 0.60
C VAL A 232 10.27 -12.52 0.29
N MET A 233 9.66 -11.67 -0.54
CA MET A 233 8.28 -11.78 -0.99
C MET A 233 8.08 -12.75 -2.16
N LYS A 234 9.15 -13.31 -2.76
CA LYS A 234 9.07 -14.16 -3.95
C LYS A 234 8.36 -15.51 -3.73
N ASN A 235 8.30 -15.98 -2.49
CA ASN A 235 7.53 -17.18 -2.11
C ASN A 235 6.03 -16.90 -1.90
N TYR A 236 5.58 -15.71 -2.29
CA TYR A 236 4.18 -15.32 -2.23
C TYR A 236 3.49 -15.60 -3.57
N PRO A 237 2.44 -16.45 -3.62
CA PRO A 237 1.57 -16.55 -4.80
C PRO A 237 0.94 -15.19 -5.09
N SER A 238 0.94 -14.81 -6.37
CA SER A 238 0.52 -13.51 -6.92
C SER A 238 -0.97 -13.16 -6.78
N GLU A 239 -1.69 -13.75 -5.83
CA GLU A 239 -3.15 -13.66 -5.71
C GLU A 239 -3.63 -12.45 -4.91
N HIS A 240 -2.75 -11.56 -4.46
CA HIS A 240 -3.14 -10.24 -3.90
C HIS A 240 -2.78 -9.05 -4.81
N ARG A 241 -2.53 -9.32 -6.11
CA ARG A 241 -2.39 -8.32 -7.18
C ARG A 241 -3.65 -7.44 -7.33
N TYR A 242 -4.80 -7.90 -6.84
CA TYR A 242 -6.13 -7.32 -7.12
C TYR A 242 -6.41 -5.99 -6.43
N TYR A 243 -5.90 -5.75 -5.22
CA TYR A 243 -6.13 -4.48 -4.52
C TYR A 243 -5.46 -3.28 -5.22
N LYS A 244 -4.27 -3.51 -5.80
CA LYS A 244 -3.56 -2.50 -6.60
C LYS A 244 -4.28 -2.28 -7.94
N GLN A 245 -4.71 -3.36 -8.60
CA GLN A 245 -5.45 -3.31 -9.86
C GLN A 245 -6.77 -2.54 -9.73
N ILE A 246 -7.55 -2.74 -8.65
CA ILE A 246 -8.82 -2.02 -8.42
C ILE A 246 -8.60 -0.51 -8.24
N LYS A 247 -7.59 -0.09 -7.47
CA LYS A 247 -7.26 1.34 -7.31
C LYS A 247 -6.70 1.96 -8.59
N GLU A 248 -5.84 1.24 -9.31
CA GLU A 248 -5.20 1.69 -10.54
C GLU A 248 -6.18 1.75 -11.73
N LEU A 249 -7.14 0.81 -11.80
CA LEU A 249 -8.25 0.85 -12.76
C LEU A 249 -9.23 2.00 -12.44
N ALA A 250 -9.46 2.31 -11.15
CA ALA A 250 -10.29 3.44 -10.73
C ALA A 250 -9.69 4.80 -11.10
N SER A 251 -8.36 4.91 -11.12
CA SER A 251 -7.64 6.13 -11.55
C SER A 251 -7.44 6.21 -13.07
N ASN A 252 -7.39 5.09 -13.79
CA ASN A 252 -7.04 5.06 -15.23
C ASN A 252 -8.25 5.03 -16.21
N GLY A 253 -9.45 5.38 -15.74
CA GLY A 253 -10.61 5.56 -16.62
C GLY A 253 -11.48 4.31 -16.81
N LEU A 254 -11.77 3.59 -15.72
CA LEU A 254 -12.93 2.71 -15.64
C LEU A 254 -14.18 3.41 -16.23
N ARG A 255 -14.92 2.72 -17.09
CA ARG A 255 -16.24 3.19 -17.52
C ARG A 255 -17.18 3.13 -16.33
N VAL A 256 -17.28 4.23 -15.61
CA VAL A 256 -18.27 4.42 -14.55
C VAL A 256 -19.63 4.56 -15.21
N THR A 257 -20.45 3.54 -15.11
CA THR A 257 -21.87 3.63 -15.47
C THR A 257 -22.68 3.72 -14.18
N ASN A 258 -23.47 4.78 -14.07
CA ASN A 258 -24.34 5.02 -12.92
C ASN A 258 -25.66 4.23 -13.01
N THR A 259 -25.75 3.27 -13.92
CA THR A 259 -26.99 2.50 -14.13
C THR A 259 -26.66 1.09 -14.60
N LEU A 260 -27.38 0.11 -14.03
CA LEU A 260 -27.62 -1.21 -14.61
C LEU A 260 -28.47 -1.04 -15.88
N THR A 261 -27.96 -0.37 -16.90
CA THR A 261 -28.56 -0.44 -18.23
C THR A 261 -28.24 -1.82 -18.80
N PRO A 262 -29.25 -2.57 -19.28
CA PRO A 262 -29.00 -3.85 -19.93
C PRO A 262 -28.00 -3.69 -21.08
N ASN A 263 -27.11 -4.65 -21.25
CA ASN A 263 -26.10 -4.74 -22.31
C ASN A 263 -24.85 -3.88 -22.11
N VAL A 264 -24.29 -3.84 -20.89
CA VAL A 264 -22.98 -3.21 -20.67
C VAL A 264 -21.89 -4.12 -21.24
N LYS A 265 -21.03 -3.58 -22.11
CA LYS A 265 -19.90 -4.32 -22.70
C LYS A 265 -18.69 -4.28 -21.76
N LEU A 266 -18.07 -5.44 -21.53
CA LEU A 266 -16.80 -5.62 -20.79
C LEU A 266 -15.92 -6.61 -21.56
N GLY A 267 -14.85 -6.13 -22.21
CA GLY A 267 -14.08 -6.98 -23.12
C GLY A 267 -14.98 -7.58 -24.21
N ASN A 268 -15.00 -8.92 -24.30
CA ASN A 268 -15.89 -9.66 -25.20
C ASN A 268 -17.29 -9.93 -24.64
N ALA A 269 -17.48 -9.74 -23.33
CA ALA A 269 -18.76 -9.98 -22.68
C ALA A 269 -19.75 -8.84 -22.84
N ILE A 270 -21.03 -9.19 -22.82
CA ILE A 270 -22.17 -8.29 -22.71
C ILE A 270 -22.96 -8.65 -21.46
N ILE A 271 -22.84 -7.84 -20.41
CA ILE A 271 -23.61 -7.97 -19.16
C ILE A 271 -25.05 -7.54 -19.44
N LYS A 272 -25.99 -8.46 -19.26
CA LYS A 272 -27.42 -8.29 -19.50
C LYS A 272 -28.16 -7.78 -18.28
N ASP A 273 -27.86 -8.34 -17.11
CA ASP A 273 -28.57 -8.08 -15.86
C ASP A 273 -27.73 -8.55 -14.67
N ILE A 274 -27.88 -7.92 -13.51
CA ILE A 274 -27.24 -8.34 -12.26
C ILE A 274 -28.27 -8.34 -11.16
N LYS A 275 -28.45 -9.51 -10.54
CA LYS A 275 -29.33 -9.68 -9.39
C LYS A 275 -28.49 -9.87 -8.15
N MET A 276 -28.79 -9.09 -7.12
CA MET A 276 -28.19 -9.23 -5.81
C MET A 276 -29.24 -9.74 -4.83
N SER A 277 -28.91 -10.77 -4.06
CA SER A 277 -29.76 -11.29 -2.99
C SER A 277 -28.94 -11.60 -1.75
N GLY A 278 -29.47 -11.25 -0.58
CA GLY A 278 -28.95 -11.70 0.69
C GLY A 278 -29.58 -13.03 1.10
N TYR A 279 -28.81 -13.90 1.74
CA TYR A 279 -29.36 -15.01 2.51
C TYR A 279 -28.57 -15.25 3.79
N GLU A 280 -29.26 -15.70 4.84
CA GLU A 280 -28.67 -16.07 6.13
C GLU A 280 -28.56 -17.59 6.17
N ASN A 281 -27.35 -18.13 6.32
CA ASN A 281 -27.13 -19.57 6.44
C ASN A 281 -26.93 -20.01 7.90
N GLY A 282 -27.64 -19.38 8.85
CA GLY A 282 -27.57 -19.68 10.28
C GLY A 282 -26.28 -19.28 11.02
N TYR A 283 -25.18 -19.04 10.29
CA TYR A 283 -23.86 -18.72 10.88
C TYR A 283 -23.29 -17.38 10.40
N TRP A 284 -23.65 -16.93 9.20
CA TRP A 284 -23.28 -15.62 8.65
C TRP A 284 -24.29 -15.18 7.60
N SER A 285 -24.33 -13.87 7.35
CA SER A 285 -25.03 -13.29 6.22
C SER A 285 -24.11 -13.24 5.01
N THR A 286 -24.60 -13.76 3.88
CA THR A 286 -23.89 -13.74 2.59
C THR A 286 -24.66 -12.90 1.59
N THR A 287 -23.93 -12.26 0.66
CA THR A 287 -24.49 -11.66 -0.54
C THR A 287 -24.20 -12.54 -1.73
N LYS A 288 -25.24 -12.96 -2.44
CA LYS A 288 -25.15 -13.65 -3.71
C LYS A 288 -25.37 -12.67 -4.85
N LEU A 289 -24.52 -12.73 -5.86
CA LEU A 289 -24.67 -12.03 -7.12
C LEU A 289 -24.93 -13.03 -8.24
N GLU A 290 -25.92 -12.74 -9.07
CA GLU A 290 -26.20 -13.46 -10.31
C GLU A 290 -26.04 -12.47 -11.46
N ILE A 291 -24.93 -12.59 -12.19
CA ILE A 291 -24.55 -11.73 -13.31
C ILE A 291 -24.90 -12.48 -14.60
N ASN A 292 -25.99 -12.09 -15.24
CA ASN A 292 -26.38 -12.62 -16.54
C ASN A 292 -25.55 -11.95 -17.62
N MET A 293 -24.86 -12.73 -18.45
CA MET A 293 -23.97 -12.20 -19.47
C MET A 293 -23.94 -13.09 -20.72
N VAL A 294 -23.47 -12.53 -21.83
CA VAL A 294 -23.13 -13.27 -23.05
C VAL A 294 -21.64 -13.08 -23.26
N ASP A 295 -20.88 -14.17 -23.30
CA ASP A 295 -19.43 -14.18 -23.51
C ASP A 295 -19.04 -15.40 -24.34
N ASP A 296 -17.80 -15.44 -24.83
CA ASP A 296 -17.22 -16.60 -25.52
C ASP A 296 -17.05 -17.85 -24.63
N GLY A 297 -17.20 -17.67 -23.31
CA GLY A 297 -17.22 -18.72 -22.31
C GLY A 297 -15.84 -19.18 -21.85
N THR A 298 -14.78 -18.52 -22.35
CA THR A 298 -13.39 -18.81 -22.01
C THR A 298 -12.78 -17.78 -21.08
N THR A 299 -13.37 -16.59 -20.99
CA THR A 299 -12.90 -15.51 -20.12
C THR A 299 -13.30 -15.80 -18.66
N LEU A 300 -12.31 -15.90 -17.77
CA LEU A 300 -12.54 -15.86 -16.33
C LEU A 300 -12.90 -14.42 -15.96
N TYR A 301 -13.86 -14.17 -15.08
CA TYR A 301 -14.12 -12.81 -14.56
C TYR A 301 -13.95 -12.79 -13.05
N GLN A 302 -13.50 -11.65 -12.54
CA GLN A 302 -13.35 -11.40 -11.12
C GLN A 302 -14.36 -10.38 -10.64
N VAL A 303 -14.92 -10.62 -9.46
CA VAL A 303 -15.96 -9.78 -8.90
C VAL A 303 -15.58 -9.35 -7.48
N TYR A 304 -15.75 -8.07 -7.17
CA TYR A 304 -15.53 -7.55 -5.82
C TYR A 304 -16.73 -6.73 -5.37
N LEU A 305 -17.03 -6.79 -4.07
CA LEU A 305 -18.03 -5.92 -3.47
C LEU A 305 -17.35 -4.86 -2.61
N LEU A 306 -17.56 -3.59 -2.90
CA LEU A 306 -17.24 -2.50 -1.98
C LEU A 306 -18.40 -2.32 -1.01
N LYS A 307 -18.11 -2.36 0.28
CA LYS A 307 -19.07 -2.09 1.35
C LYS A 307 -19.15 -0.59 1.66
N LYS A 308 -20.25 -0.16 2.29
CA LYS A 308 -20.51 1.23 2.68
C LYS A 308 -19.48 1.77 3.68
N ASP A 309 -18.88 0.89 4.47
CA ASP A 309 -17.80 1.23 5.40
C ASP A 309 -16.42 1.39 4.72
N GLY A 310 -16.36 1.20 3.40
CA GLY A 310 -15.13 1.33 2.60
C GLY A 310 -14.29 0.05 2.51
N THR A 311 -14.70 -1.05 3.18
CA THR A 311 -14.04 -2.36 3.05
C THR A 311 -14.52 -3.12 1.82
N TYR A 312 -13.75 -4.10 1.36
CA TYR A 312 -14.16 -4.98 0.25
C TYR A 312 -14.54 -6.36 0.79
N ALA A 313 -15.53 -7.00 0.17
CA ALA A 313 -15.77 -8.42 0.32
C ALA A 313 -15.14 -9.14 -0.86
N ASP A 314 -14.30 -10.12 -0.55
CA ASP A 314 -13.83 -11.06 -1.55
C ASP A 314 -15.00 -11.94 -2.01
N THR A 315 -14.91 -12.41 -3.24
CA THR A 315 -15.92 -13.30 -3.78
C THR A 315 -15.26 -14.51 -4.40
N ASP A 316 -15.89 -15.68 -4.29
CA ASP A 316 -15.31 -16.97 -4.71
C ASP A 316 -15.16 -17.14 -6.24
N ALA A 317 -15.10 -16.06 -7.03
CA ALA A 317 -15.22 -16.09 -8.49
C ALA A 317 -13.86 -16.04 -9.22
N LEU A 318 -13.33 -17.22 -9.51
CA LEU A 318 -12.51 -17.50 -10.70
C LEU A 318 -13.30 -18.47 -11.57
N LEU A 319 -14.23 -17.97 -12.39
CA LEU A 319 -15.10 -18.85 -13.18
C LEU A 319 -15.22 -18.36 -14.61
N GLY A 320 -14.61 -19.12 -15.52
CA GLY A 320 -14.88 -19.11 -16.94
C GLY A 320 -15.98 -20.13 -17.13
N THR A 321 -17.09 -19.69 -17.70
CA THR A 321 -18.23 -20.57 -17.85
C THR A 321 -18.69 -20.50 -19.28
N ASN A 322 -18.88 -21.66 -19.91
CA ASN A 322 -19.73 -21.85 -21.09
C ASN A 322 -21.21 -21.51 -20.77
N SER A 323 -21.47 -20.57 -19.86
CA SER A 323 -22.77 -20.31 -19.27
C SER A 323 -23.11 -18.83 -19.39
N THR A 324 -24.37 -18.56 -19.66
CA THR A 324 -24.93 -17.20 -19.80
C THR A 324 -25.08 -16.48 -18.44
N LYS A 325 -24.49 -17.02 -17.38
CA LYS A 325 -24.75 -16.62 -16.00
C LYS A 325 -23.55 -16.92 -15.07
N LEU A 326 -22.90 -15.87 -14.60
CA LEU A 326 -21.90 -15.93 -13.55
C LEU A 326 -22.62 -15.81 -12.18
N VAL A 327 -22.34 -16.75 -11.27
CA VAL A 327 -22.89 -16.73 -9.90
C VAL A 327 -21.74 -16.61 -8.93
N VAL A 328 -21.85 -15.65 -8.03
CA VAL A 328 -20.78 -15.24 -7.13
C VAL A 328 -21.35 -15.09 -5.72
N GLU A 329 -20.59 -15.52 -4.72
CA GLU A 329 -20.96 -15.36 -3.31
C GLU A 329 -19.89 -14.57 -2.57
N ALA A 330 -20.34 -13.60 -1.79
CA ALA A 330 -19.50 -12.77 -0.93
C ALA A 330 -19.79 -13.11 0.53
N GLY A 331 -18.88 -13.89 1.12
CA GLY A 331 -18.92 -14.25 2.53
C GLY A 331 -18.85 -13.02 3.43
N TYR A 332 -19.57 -13.06 4.57
CA TYR A 332 -19.54 -12.00 5.58
C TYR A 332 -19.85 -10.59 5.04
N CYS A 333 -20.72 -10.53 4.02
CA CYS A 333 -21.18 -9.30 3.41
C CYS A 333 -22.71 -9.33 3.34
N ARG A 334 -23.40 -8.43 4.05
CA ARG A 334 -24.85 -8.28 3.92
C ARG A 334 -25.17 -7.45 2.69
N GLN A 335 -26.23 -7.83 1.98
CA GLN A 335 -26.69 -7.13 0.78
C GLN A 335 -26.83 -5.62 0.99
N GLN A 336 -27.39 -5.20 2.13
CA GLN A 336 -27.61 -3.80 2.48
C GLN A 336 -26.33 -2.99 2.75
N ASP A 337 -25.22 -3.69 3.02
CA ASP A 337 -23.92 -3.09 3.30
C ASP A 337 -23.13 -2.86 2.02
N VAL A 338 -23.57 -3.40 0.87
CA VAL A 338 -22.91 -3.21 -0.42
C VAL A 338 -23.17 -1.81 -0.96
N LYS A 339 -22.09 -1.12 -1.30
CA LYS A 339 -22.05 0.21 -1.92
C LYS A 339 -21.80 0.14 -3.41
N ALA A 340 -20.91 -0.74 -3.86
CA ALA A 340 -20.63 -0.92 -5.28
C ALA A 340 -20.18 -2.35 -5.63
N ILE A 341 -20.39 -2.74 -6.88
CA ILE A 341 -19.94 -4.01 -7.46
C ILE A 341 -18.86 -3.69 -8.49
N PHE A 342 -17.74 -4.39 -8.42
CA PHE A 342 -16.65 -4.32 -9.40
C PHE A 342 -16.62 -5.64 -10.18
N ILE A 343 -16.58 -5.56 -11.50
CA ILE A 343 -16.41 -6.73 -12.37
C ILE A 343 -15.20 -6.45 -13.26
N ILE A 344 -14.19 -7.31 -13.19
CA ILE A 344 -12.88 -7.11 -13.79
C ILE A 344 -12.51 -8.32 -14.64
N GLU A 345 -11.97 -8.07 -15.81
CA GLU A 345 -11.36 -9.09 -16.65
C GLU A 345 -9.91 -9.32 -16.17
N PRO A 346 -9.49 -10.57 -15.87
CA PRO A 346 -8.25 -10.89 -15.19
C PRO A 346 -7.00 -10.79 -16.07
N ASP A 347 -7.14 -10.89 -17.39
CA ASP A 347 -6.02 -10.92 -18.35
C ASP A 347 -5.61 -9.52 -18.81
N ASP A 348 -5.04 -8.72 -17.90
CA ASP A 348 -4.31 -7.46 -18.18
C ASP A 348 -5.06 -6.41 -19.06
N THR A 349 -6.38 -6.56 -19.21
CA THR A 349 -7.19 -5.57 -19.90
C THR A 349 -7.48 -4.45 -18.93
N LYS A 350 -7.26 -3.23 -19.40
CA LYS A 350 -7.50 -1.98 -18.66
C LYS A 350 -9.00 -1.69 -18.49
N GLU A 351 -9.83 -2.74 -18.49
CA GLU A 351 -11.28 -2.65 -18.55
C GLU A 351 -11.91 -3.36 -17.36
N GLY A 352 -12.80 -2.64 -16.70
CA GLY A 352 -13.68 -3.17 -15.70
C GLY A 352 -14.97 -2.37 -15.70
N ILE A 353 -15.93 -2.81 -14.91
CA ILE A 353 -17.14 -2.04 -14.66
C ILE A 353 -17.29 -1.87 -13.16
N VAL A 354 -17.61 -0.64 -12.76
CA VAL A 354 -18.08 -0.32 -11.42
C VAL A 354 -19.57 -0.02 -11.50
N ILE A 355 -20.34 -0.66 -10.64
CA ILE A 355 -21.77 -0.43 -10.50
C ILE A 355 -21.97 0.16 -9.12
N ASN A 356 -22.26 1.46 -9.08
CA ASN A 356 -22.63 2.14 -7.85
C ASN A 356 -24.09 1.81 -7.51
N LEU A 357 -24.35 1.41 -6.27
CA LEU A 357 -25.69 1.03 -5.80
C LEU A 357 -26.36 2.14 -4.98
N ASP A 358 -25.63 3.21 -4.64
CA ASP A 358 -26.14 4.33 -3.86
C ASP A 358 -26.78 5.43 -4.73
N ASN A 359 -26.74 5.30 -6.07
CA ASN A 359 -27.41 6.18 -7.05
C ASN A 359 -27.90 5.36 -8.25
#